data_AF-K6ZC10-F1
#
_entry.id   AF-K6ZC10-F1
#
_cell.length_a   1.000
_cell.length_b   1.000
_cell.length_c   1.000
_cell.angle_alpha   90.00
_cell.angle_beta   90.00
_cell.angle_gamma   90.00
#
_symmetry.space_group_name_H-M   'P 1'
#
loop_
_entity.id
_entity.type
_entity.pdbx_description
1 polymer ?
#
loop_
_entity_poly.entity_id
_entity_poly.type
_entity_poly.pdbx_seq_one_letter_code
_entity_poly.pdbx_strand_id
1 'polypeptide(L)'
;MSDENKELSLKNEGKNISSPVEHILNILKAGLSTTPFCGGIASLLSDYIPSTKQKRIETFTELVASDLEKLQKKVDEKLIQTDDFAFIFEKCFRGAAENYQKEKFDSFRGILINSAVGSNVKEEEKEYYLNLVNTLSALHIKILKFMAMPTEYLENEGIPQENIRGGFSDFFPIAIHGVNIEVMKSAFGDLHQYGFINTDKSIFTTMSSDKGLVLLGGRVSVLGMQFIKFCTVPNE
;
A
#
# COMPACT_ATOMS: atom_id res chain seq x y z
N MET A 1 21.47 20.88 -64.59
CA MET A 1 21.77 19.46 -64.87
C MET A 1 22.92 19.09 -63.96
N SER A 2 22.60 18.61 -62.76
CA SER A 2 22.28 17.19 -62.46
C SER A 2 23.58 16.46 -62.15
N ASP A 3 23.73 15.63 -61.13
CA ASP A 3 22.93 15.19 -60.00
C ASP A 3 23.93 14.41 -59.12
N GLU A 4 23.60 14.27 -57.83
CA GLU A 4 23.85 13.06 -57.01
C GLU A 4 25.28 12.45 -57.04
N ASN A 5 26.06 12.56 -55.96
CA ASN A 5 25.84 11.70 -54.81
C ASN A 5 26.45 12.32 -53.56
N LYS A 6 25.55 12.88 -52.75
CA LYS A 6 25.77 13.31 -51.38
C LYS A 6 25.81 12.05 -50.53
N GLU A 7 26.88 11.88 -49.76
CA GLU A 7 26.99 10.89 -48.70
C GLU A 7 25.67 10.81 -47.91
N LEU A 8 24.98 9.68 -48.07
CA LEU A 8 23.87 9.26 -47.22
C LEU A 8 24.44 8.92 -45.85
N SER A 9 24.65 9.97 -45.05
CA SER A 9 24.66 9.86 -43.61
C SER A 9 23.24 9.50 -43.17
N LEU A 10 22.96 8.19 -43.08
CA LEU A 10 21.89 7.72 -42.21
C LEU A 10 22.34 7.99 -40.77
N LYS A 11 22.03 9.20 -40.29
CA LYS A 11 21.87 9.46 -38.87
C LYS A 11 20.77 8.52 -38.39
N ASN A 12 21.19 7.45 -37.73
CA ASN A 12 20.38 6.75 -36.75
C ASN A 12 19.91 7.79 -35.73
N GLU A 13 18.70 8.29 -35.91
CA GLU A 13 17.93 8.87 -34.82
C GLU A 13 17.71 7.75 -33.81
N GLY A 14 18.53 7.76 -32.76
CA GLY A 14 18.29 6.96 -31.58
C GLY A 14 16.92 7.33 -31.04
N LYS A 15 15.91 6.50 -31.31
CA LYS A 15 14.71 6.42 -30.49
C LYS A 15 15.18 6.19 -29.07
N ASN A 16 15.15 7.24 -28.25
CA ASN A 16 15.18 7.10 -26.81
C ASN A 16 13.89 6.34 -26.44
N ILE A 17 14.00 5.01 -26.39
CA ILE A 17 12.96 4.16 -25.79
C ILE A 17 13.07 4.47 -24.30
N SER A 18 12.23 5.39 -23.84
CA SER A 18 12.08 5.71 -22.43
C SER A 18 11.76 4.42 -21.68
N SER A 19 12.42 4.15 -20.55
CA SER A 19 12.16 2.92 -19.79
C SER A 19 10.68 2.90 -19.37
N PRO A 20 9.99 1.75 -19.38
CA PRO A 20 8.65 1.59 -18.83
C PRO A 20 8.43 2.24 -17.45
N VAL A 21 9.46 2.30 -16.60
CA VAL A 21 9.44 3.08 -15.34
C VAL A 21 9.32 4.58 -15.61
N GLU A 22 10.11 5.11 -16.54
CA GLU A 22 10.02 6.49 -16.97
C GLU A 22 8.66 6.80 -17.61
N HIS A 23 8.06 5.86 -18.34
CA HIS A 23 6.70 6.01 -18.85
C HIS A 23 5.68 6.16 -17.72
N ILE A 24 5.74 5.33 -16.68
CA ILE A 24 4.87 5.48 -15.50
C ILE A 24 5.15 6.80 -14.80
N LEU A 25 6.42 7.15 -14.56
CA LEU A 25 6.79 8.43 -13.94
C LEU A 25 6.30 9.61 -14.77
N ASN A 26 6.34 9.52 -16.10
CA ASN A 26 5.85 10.55 -17.01
C ASN A 26 4.32 10.64 -16.98
N ILE A 27 3.59 9.51 -16.90
CA ILE A 27 2.13 9.49 -16.71
C ILE A 27 1.76 10.13 -15.37
N LEU A 28 2.46 9.77 -14.29
CA LEU A 28 2.28 10.33 -12.95
C LEU A 28 2.55 11.85 -12.95
N LYS A 29 3.69 12.28 -13.52
CA LYS A 29 4.08 13.70 -13.65
C LYS A 29 3.12 14.49 -14.56
N ALA A 30 2.62 13.88 -15.64
CA ALA A 30 1.60 14.48 -16.49
C ALA A 30 0.25 14.60 -15.78
N GLY A 31 -0.17 13.57 -15.03
CA GLY A 31 -1.40 13.58 -14.23
C GLY A 31 -1.42 14.67 -13.15
N LEU A 32 -0.26 15.04 -12.59
CA LEU A 32 -0.14 16.18 -11.68
C LEU A 32 -0.31 17.55 -12.36
N SER A 33 -0.05 17.64 -13.67
CA SER A 33 -0.14 18.90 -14.43
C SER A 33 -1.44 19.05 -15.21
N THR A 34 -2.26 18.00 -15.29
CA THR A 34 -3.58 18.01 -15.93
C THR A 34 -4.60 17.24 -15.06
N THR A 35 -5.55 17.91 -14.41
CA THR A 35 -6.67 17.26 -13.67
C THR A 35 -7.97 17.57 -14.42
N PRO A 36 -8.89 16.61 -14.71
CA PRO A 36 -9.42 15.59 -13.80
C PRO A 36 -9.48 14.17 -14.40
N PHE A 37 -8.52 13.31 -14.06
CA PHE A 37 -8.32 12.01 -14.70
C PHE A 37 -8.79 10.84 -13.83
N CYS A 38 -10.01 10.40 -14.10
CA CYS A 38 -10.40 9.01 -14.35
C CYS A 38 -11.86 9.09 -14.79
N GLY A 39 -12.10 8.96 -16.09
CA GLY A 39 -13.32 9.40 -16.81
C GLY A 39 -14.68 8.83 -16.37
N GLY A 40 -14.75 8.05 -15.29
CA GLY A 40 -16.01 7.65 -14.65
C GLY A 40 -16.35 8.41 -13.35
N ILE A 41 -15.39 9.07 -12.71
CA ILE A 41 -15.56 9.70 -11.38
C ILE A 41 -15.84 11.21 -11.52
N ALA A 42 -15.47 11.81 -12.66
CA ALA A 42 -15.72 13.22 -12.94
C ALA A 42 -17.22 13.55 -13.08
N SER A 43 -18.05 12.58 -13.47
CA SER A 43 -19.46 12.83 -13.82
C SER A 43 -20.44 12.85 -12.63
N LEU A 44 -20.01 12.49 -11.43
CA LEU A 44 -20.93 12.36 -10.28
C LEU A 44 -20.62 13.32 -9.11
N LEU A 45 -19.56 14.13 -9.16
CA LEU A 45 -18.98 14.70 -7.93
C LEU A 45 -18.44 16.15 -8.02
N SER A 46 -18.65 16.89 -9.11
CA SER A 46 -18.08 18.25 -9.25
C SER A 46 -18.65 19.28 -8.26
N ASP A 47 -19.86 19.06 -7.73
CA ASP A 47 -20.58 20.12 -7.02
C ASP A 47 -20.55 19.96 -5.48
N TYR A 48 -20.08 18.83 -4.95
CA TYR A 48 -20.11 18.57 -3.51
C TYR A 48 -18.86 17.90 -2.91
N ILE A 49 -17.87 17.45 -3.71
CA ILE A 49 -16.65 16.85 -3.17
C ILE A 49 -15.40 17.68 -3.51
N PRO A 50 -14.70 18.25 -2.51
CA PRO A 50 -13.80 19.39 -2.69
C PRO A 50 -12.35 18.97 -2.90
N SER A 51 -11.49 19.96 -3.14
CA SER A 51 -10.01 19.96 -3.23
C SER A 51 -9.23 18.92 -2.40
N THR A 52 -9.80 18.38 -1.32
CA THR A 52 -9.22 17.30 -0.51
C THR A 52 -8.99 16.00 -1.30
N LYS A 53 -9.90 15.59 -2.20
CA LYS A 53 -9.67 14.41 -3.05
C LYS A 53 -8.50 14.62 -4.00
N GLN A 54 -8.44 15.80 -4.59
CA GLN A 54 -7.36 16.20 -5.49
C GLN A 54 -6.01 16.17 -4.75
N LYS A 55 -5.92 16.82 -3.57
CA LYS A 55 -4.71 16.78 -2.74
C LYS A 55 -4.27 15.36 -2.38
N ARG A 56 -5.22 14.46 -2.04
CA ARG A 56 -4.88 13.05 -1.77
C ARG A 56 -4.27 12.36 -2.98
N ILE A 57 -4.81 12.58 -4.17
CA ILE A 57 -4.26 12.00 -5.40
C ILE A 57 -2.90 12.62 -5.73
N GLU A 58 -2.72 13.92 -5.56
CA GLU A 58 -1.43 14.59 -5.72
C GLU A 58 -0.38 13.96 -4.79
N THR A 59 -0.67 13.87 -3.49
CA THR A 59 0.21 13.22 -2.52
C THR A 59 0.46 11.74 -2.85
N PHE A 60 -0.56 10.99 -3.26
CA PHE A 60 -0.39 9.59 -3.65
C PHE A 60 0.55 9.45 -4.84
N THR A 61 0.38 10.30 -5.85
CA THR A 61 1.19 10.33 -7.05
C THR A 61 2.65 10.67 -6.74
N GLU A 62 2.90 11.69 -5.92
CA GLU A 62 4.24 12.08 -5.47
C GLU A 62 4.95 10.94 -4.73
N LEU A 63 4.25 10.28 -3.80
CA LEU A 63 4.80 9.19 -3.02
C LEU A 63 5.09 7.94 -3.88
N VAL A 64 4.17 7.56 -4.77
CA VAL A 64 4.38 6.44 -5.70
C VAL A 64 5.54 6.73 -6.65
N ALA A 65 5.64 7.96 -7.18
CA ALA A 65 6.75 8.35 -8.03
C ALA A 65 8.09 8.26 -7.28
N SER A 66 8.14 8.76 -6.03
CA SER A 66 9.34 8.66 -5.19
C SER A 66 9.75 7.21 -4.92
N ASP A 67 8.79 6.32 -4.65
CA ASP A 67 9.08 4.91 -4.41
C ASP A 67 9.57 4.19 -5.65
N LEU A 68 8.95 4.44 -6.82
CA LEU A 68 9.39 3.88 -8.08
C LEU A 68 10.79 4.36 -8.48
N GLU A 69 11.12 5.63 -8.19
CA GLU A 69 12.48 6.17 -8.39
C GLU A 69 13.49 5.46 -7.47
N LYS A 70 13.17 5.27 -6.18
CA LYS A 70 14.04 4.53 -5.24
C LYS A 70 14.21 3.06 -5.60
N LEU A 71 13.14 2.42 -6.03
CA LEU A 71 13.08 0.99 -6.32
C LEU A 71 13.29 0.68 -7.81
N GLN A 72 13.74 1.66 -8.62
CA GLN A 72 13.85 1.53 -10.08
C GLN A 72 14.56 0.25 -10.52
N LYS A 73 15.61 -0.16 -9.80
CA LYS A 73 16.38 -1.38 -10.10
C LYS A 73 15.63 -2.69 -9.83
N LYS A 74 14.60 -2.65 -8.99
CA LYS A 74 13.73 -3.79 -8.66
C LYS A 74 12.46 -3.83 -9.51
N VAL A 75 12.13 -2.75 -10.24
CA VAL A 75 10.94 -2.73 -11.10
C VAL A 75 11.10 -3.74 -12.23
N ASP A 76 10.11 -4.61 -12.39
CA ASP A 76 10.03 -5.53 -13.51
C ASP A 76 9.23 -4.89 -14.65
N GLU A 77 9.95 -4.49 -15.69
CA GLU A 77 9.38 -3.85 -16.88
C GLU A 77 8.32 -4.72 -17.58
N LYS A 78 8.41 -6.05 -17.46
CA LYS A 78 7.43 -6.96 -18.08
C LYS A 78 6.12 -6.93 -17.32
N LEU A 79 6.16 -6.83 -15.99
CA LEU A 79 4.96 -6.81 -15.16
C LEU A 79 4.16 -5.53 -15.38
N ILE A 80 4.84 -4.39 -15.49
CA ILE A 80 4.16 -3.10 -15.62
C ILE A 80 3.48 -2.86 -16.97
N GLN A 81 3.75 -3.72 -17.96
CA GLN A 81 3.10 -3.70 -19.27
C GLN A 81 1.91 -4.68 -19.36
N THR A 82 1.53 -5.33 -18.25
CA THR A 82 0.42 -6.29 -18.22
C THR A 82 -0.93 -5.61 -17.92
N ASP A 83 -2.02 -6.25 -18.38
CA ASP A 83 -3.39 -5.83 -18.05
C ASP A 83 -3.65 -5.95 -16.53
N ASP A 84 -3.08 -6.95 -15.85
CA ASP A 84 -3.09 -7.08 -14.39
C ASP A 84 -2.55 -5.81 -13.72
N PHE A 85 -1.36 -5.35 -14.12
CA PHE A 85 -0.80 -4.15 -13.55
C PHE A 85 -1.64 -2.90 -13.85
N ALA A 86 -2.19 -2.78 -15.06
CA ALA A 86 -3.08 -1.68 -15.41
C ALA A 86 -4.34 -1.67 -14.53
N PHE A 87 -4.93 -2.83 -14.26
CA PHE A 87 -6.05 -2.98 -13.34
C PHE A 87 -5.67 -2.60 -11.89
N ILE A 88 -4.57 -3.14 -11.36
CA ILE A 88 -4.09 -2.81 -10.02
C ILE A 88 -3.81 -1.31 -9.90
N PHE A 89 -3.17 -0.72 -10.90
CA PHE A 89 -2.91 0.72 -10.98
C PHE A 89 -4.21 1.52 -10.85
N GLU A 90 -5.21 1.25 -11.70
CA GLU A 90 -6.49 1.96 -11.67
C GLU A 90 -7.19 1.82 -10.30
N LYS A 91 -7.21 0.61 -9.75
CA LYS A 91 -7.90 0.33 -8.48
C LYS A 91 -7.20 0.99 -7.30
N CYS A 92 -5.87 1.01 -7.26
CA CYS A 92 -5.12 1.66 -6.19
C CYS A 92 -5.34 3.18 -6.20
N PHE A 93 -5.32 3.81 -7.39
CA PHE A 93 -5.61 5.24 -7.51
C PHE A 93 -7.04 5.58 -7.08
N ARG A 94 -8.02 4.79 -7.53
CA ARG A 94 -9.41 4.95 -7.09
C ARG A 94 -9.55 4.80 -5.57
N GLY A 95 -8.96 3.75 -5.01
CA GLY A 95 -8.93 3.49 -3.58
C GLY A 95 -8.32 4.64 -2.77
N ALA A 96 -7.20 5.20 -3.22
CA ALA A 96 -6.54 6.35 -2.58
C ALA A 96 -7.38 7.65 -2.68
N ALA A 97 -8.12 7.85 -3.77
CA ALA A 97 -9.05 8.98 -3.89
C ALA A 97 -10.24 8.87 -2.92
N GLU A 98 -10.79 7.66 -2.78
CA GLU A 98 -12.04 7.41 -2.05
C GLU A 98 -11.85 7.26 -0.54
N ASN A 99 -10.67 6.82 -0.09
CA ASN A 99 -10.39 6.59 1.33
C ASN A 99 -9.57 7.72 1.94
N TYR A 100 -10.01 8.26 3.07
CA TYR A 100 -9.27 9.31 3.80
C TYR A 100 -8.34 8.73 4.87
N GLN A 101 -8.52 7.46 5.23
CA GLN A 101 -7.77 6.79 6.27
C GLN A 101 -6.36 6.46 5.77
N LYS A 102 -5.34 6.89 6.53
CA LYS A 102 -3.92 6.71 6.19
C LYS A 102 -3.57 5.23 5.98
N GLU A 103 -4.13 4.34 6.78
CA GLU A 103 -3.86 2.91 6.75
C GLU A 103 -4.25 2.28 5.41
N LYS A 104 -5.40 2.70 4.85
CA LYS A 104 -5.85 2.24 3.52
C LYS A 104 -5.03 2.88 2.41
N PHE A 105 -4.78 4.18 2.52
CA PHE A 105 -3.95 4.91 1.57
C PHE A 105 -2.56 4.27 1.42
N ASP A 106 -1.88 3.99 2.53
CA ASP A 106 -0.58 3.34 2.55
C ASP A 106 -0.65 1.90 1.99
N SER A 107 -1.74 1.18 2.25
CA SER A 107 -1.94 -0.17 1.73
C SER A 107 -2.06 -0.20 0.20
N PHE A 108 -2.85 0.71 -0.39
CA PHE A 108 -2.93 0.83 -1.85
C PHE A 108 -1.59 1.21 -2.48
N ARG A 109 -0.83 2.09 -1.82
CA ARG A 109 0.52 2.44 -2.25
C ARG A 109 1.44 1.22 -2.23
N GLY A 110 1.46 0.46 -1.13
CA GLY A 110 2.25 -0.77 -1.03
C GLY A 110 1.88 -1.82 -2.07
N ILE A 111 0.58 -2.06 -2.29
CA ILE A 111 0.09 -2.99 -3.31
C ILE A 111 0.59 -2.60 -4.71
N LEU A 112 0.47 -1.32 -5.06
CA LEU A 112 0.91 -0.82 -6.36
C LEU A 112 2.42 -1.01 -6.56
N ILE A 113 3.22 -0.64 -5.56
CA ILE A 113 4.67 -0.77 -5.63
C ILE A 113 5.10 -2.25 -5.68
N ASN A 114 4.54 -3.11 -4.83
CA ASN A 114 4.85 -4.55 -4.83
C ASN A 114 4.39 -5.27 -6.12
N SER A 115 3.39 -4.73 -6.79
CA SER A 115 2.97 -5.20 -8.12
C SER A 115 3.94 -4.78 -9.22
N ALA A 116 4.63 -3.65 -9.06
CA ALA A 116 5.65 -3.16 -10.01
C ALA A 116 7.01 -3.85 -9.83
N VAL A 117 7.43 -4.16 -8.59
CA VAL A 117 8.80 -4.67 -8.31
C VAL A 117 8.96 -6.19 -8.34
N GLY A 118 7.98 -6.92 -8.87
CA GLY A 118 8.06 -8.38 -8.99
C GLY A 118 8.00 -9.12 -7.67
N SER A 119 6.95 -8.87 -6.88
CA SER A 119 6.64 -9.74 -5.73
C SER A 119 6.30 -11.16 -6.18
N ASN A 120 6.59 -12.16 -5.34
CA ASN A 120 6.20 -13.57 -5.56
C ASN A 120 4.67 -13.82 -5.40
N VAL A 121 3.86 -12.76 -5.42
CA VAL A 121 2.40 -12.81 -5.23
C VAL A 121 1.75 -13.02 -6.60
N LYS A 122 0.91 -14.05 -6.71
CA LYS A 122 0.21 -14.36 -7.96
C LYS A 122 -0.90 -13.36 -8.25
N GLU A 123 -1.28 -13.23 -9.51
CA GLU A 123 -2.34 -12.32 -9.97
C GLU A 123 -3.63 -12.44 -9.15
N GLU A 124 -4.12 -13.67 -8.94
CA GLU A 124 -5.35 -13.91 -8.15
C GLU A 124 -5.20 -13.49 -6.69
N GLU A 125 -3.98 -13.61 -6.13
CA GLU A 125 -3.67 -13.17 -4.76
C GLU A 125 -3.58 -11.65 -4.67
N LYS A 126 -3.05 -10.97 -5.69
CA LYS A 126 -3.01 -9.50 -5.75
C LYS A 126 -4.42 -8.91 -5.72
N GLU A 127 -5.31 -9.44 -6.56
CA GLU A 127 -6.72 -9.01 -6.60
C GLU A 127 -7.41 -9.32 -5.26
N TYR A 128 -7.17 -10.51 -4.69
CA TYR A 128 -7.70 -10.88 -3.38
C TYR A 128 -7.27 -9.90 -2.28
N TYR A 129 -5.97 -9.56 -2.21
CA TYR A 129 -5.45 -8.60 -1.23
C TYR A 129 -5.97 -7.17 -1.46
N LEU A 130 -6.06 -6.73 -2.71
CA LEU A 130 -6.66 -5.44 -3.06
C LEU A 130 -8.12 -5.34 -2.57
N ASN A 131 -8.91 -6.40 -2.78
CA ASN A 131 -10.29 -6.45 -2.31
C ASN A 131 -10.36 -6.45 -0.78
N LEU A 132 -9.45 -7.14 -0.09
CA LEU A 132 -9.37 -7.12 1.37
C LEU A 132 -9.09 -5.73 1.94
N VAL A 133 -8.25 -4.89 1.30
CA VAL A 133 -8.04 -3.49 1.74
C VAL A 133 -9.33 -2.68 1.66
N ASN A 134 -10.19 -2.96 0.69
CA ASN A 134 -11.51 -2.32 0.60
C ASN A 134 -12.45 -2.79 1.71
N THR A 135 -12.51 -4.08 1.98
CA THR A 135 -13.40 -4.69 2.98
C THR A 135 -12.99 -4.39 4.42
N LEU A 136 -11.69 -4.45 4.73
CA LEU A 136 -11.17 -4.23 6.08
C LEU A 136 -11.28 -2.74 6.46
N SER A 137 -11.79 -2.46 7.66
CA SER A 137 -11.65 -1.15 8.28
C SER A 137 -10.16 -0.77 8.48
N ALA A 138 -9.88 0.54 8.59
CA ALA A 138 -8.54 1.02 8.91
C ALA A 138 -8.04 0.47 10.26
N LEU A 139 -8.94 0.21 11.21
CA LEU A 139 -8.59 -0.38 12.51
C LEU A 139 -8.08 -1.82 12.36
N HIS A 140 -8.68 -2.63 11.47
CA HIS A 140 -8.18 -3.98 11.19
C HIS A 140 -6.75 -3.94 10.65
N ILE A 141 -6.49 -3.06 9.68
CA ILE A 141 -5.16 -2.91 9.07
C ILE A 141 -4.15 -2.44 10.13
N LYS A 142 -4.54 -1.47 10.97
CA LYS A 142 -3.70 -0.96 12.07
C LYS A 142 -3.33 -2.06 13.07
N ILE A 143 -4.32 -2.81 13.56
CA ILE A 143 -4.11 -3.95 14.48
C ILE A 143 -3.18 -4.97 13.82
N LEU A 144 -3.47 -5.38 12.59
CA LEU A 144 -2.72 -6.42 11.91
C LEU A 144 -1.29 -6.00 11.61
N LYS A 145 -1.05 -4.73 11.24
CA LYS A 145 0.30 -4.18 11.04
C LYS A 145 1.10 -4.15 12.33
N PHE A 146 0.52 -3.68 13.44
CA PHE A 146 1.16 -3.75 14.75
C PHE A 146 1.48 -5.20 15.15
N MET A 147 0.58 -6.13 14.88
CA MET A 147 0.76 -7.54 15.20
C MET A 147 1.86 -8.21 14.36
N ALA A 148 1.98 -7.86 13.08
CA ALA A 148 2.92 -8.47 12.15
C ALA A 148 4.32 -7.88 12.25
N MET A 149 4.42 -6.57 12.47
CA MET A 149 5.68 -5.82 12.45
C MET A 149 5.73 -4.83 13.62
N PRO A 150 5.68 -5.31 14.88
CA PRO A 150 5.47 -4.46 16.04
C PRO A 150 6.56 -3.39 16.22
N THR A 151 7.83 -3.76 16.01
CA THR A 151 8.95 -2.82 16.13
C THR A 151 8.83 -1.67 15.13
N GLU A 152 8.63 -1.98 13.85
CA GLU A 152 8.49 -0.97 12.79
C GLU A 152 7.23 -0.13 12.98
N TYR A 153 6.13 -0.76 13.42
CA TYR A 153 4.89 -0.04 13.71
C TYR A 153 5.10 1.00 14.82
N LEU A 154 5.72 0.62 15.93
CA LEU A 154 5.95 1.51 17.06
C LEU A 154 6.91 2.65 16.71
N GLU A 155 7.96 2.36 15.95
CA GLU A 155 8.88 3.39 15.44
C GLU A 155 8.15 4.43 14.58
N ASN A 156 7.32 3.97 13.64
CA ASN A 156 6.52 4.84 12.77
C ASN A 156 5.51 5.70 13.53
N GLU A 157 4.94 5.18 14.62
CA GLU A 157 4.00 5.92 15.47
C GLU A 157 4.71 6.74 16.57
N GLY A 158 6.04 6.69 16.65
CA GLY A 158 6.82 7.40 17.68
C GLY A 158 6.58 6.90 19.10
N ILE A 159 6.26 5.61 19.25
CA ILE A 159 5.95 4.97 20.54
C ILE A 159 7.20 4.20 21.02
N PRO A 160 7.80 4.59 22.14
CA PRO A 160 8.93 3.85 22.71
C PRO A 160 8.54 2.42 23.09
N GLN A 161 9.36 1.42 22.71
CA GLN A 161 9.07 0.00 22.94
C GLN A 161 8.94 -0.32 24.44
N GLU A 162 9.66 0.39 25.30
CA GLU A 162 9.59 0.25 26.75
C GLU A 162 8.21 0.57 27.33
N ASN A 163 7.34 1.26 26.59
CA ASN A 163 5.95 1.51 26.98
C ASN A 163 5.05 0.28 26.75
N ILE A 164 5.50 -0.68 25.94
CA ILE A 164 4.75 -1.90 25.66
C ILE A 164 5.03 -2.94 26.74
N ARG A 165 4.22 -2.91 27.79
CA ARG A 165 4.33 -3.78 28.97
C ARG A 165 2.98 -4.45 29.26
N GLY A 166 3.02 -5.48 30.10
CA GLY A 166 1.81 -6.20 30.52
C GLY A 166 1.23 -7.10 29.42
N GLY A 167 -0.05 -7.42 29.55
CA GLY A 167 -0.83 -8.22 28.60
C GLY A 167 -1.49 -7.37 27.51
N PHE A 168 -2.26 -8.01 26.64
CA PHE A 168 -2.91 -7.35 25.50
C PHE A 168 -3.79 -6.17 25.91
N SER A 169 -4.55 -6.29 27.01
CA SER A 169 -5.39 -5.18 27.51
C SER A 169 -4.58 -3.98 28.01
N ASP A 170 -3.32 -4.17 28.37
CA ASP A 170 -2.46 -3.11 28.88
C ASP A 170 -1.83 -2.32 27.73
N PHE A 171 -1.24 -3.01 26.74
CA PHE A 171 -0.45 -2.34 25.70
C PHE A 171 -1.20 -2.04 24.40
N PHE A 172 -2.33 -2.69 24.09
CA PHE A 172 -3.09 -2.33 22.88
C PHE A 172 -3.58 -0.87 22.90
N PRO A 173 -4.11 -0.34 24.02
CA PRO A 173 -4.47 1.08 24.12
C PRO A 173 -3.30 2.05 23.93
N ILE A 174 -2.08 1.59 24.22
CA ILE A 174 -0.86 2.38 24.02
C ILE A 174 -0.49 2.38 22.53
N ALA A 175 -0.44 1.20 21.90
CA ALA A 175 -0.08 1.05 20.49
C ALA A 175 -1.14 1.59 19.51
N ILE A 176 -2.41 1.51 19.89
CA ILE A 176 -3.57 1.91 19.08
C ILE A 176 -4.37 2.93 19.88
N HIS A 177 -3.82 4.14 19.99
CA HIS A 177 -4.42 5.21 20.77
C HIS A 177 -5.76 5.70 20.19
N GLY A 178 -6.59 6.34 21.04
CA GLY A 178 -7.83 7.00 20.60
C GLY A 178 -8.97 6.06 20.18
N VAL A 179 -8.82 4.75 20.34
CA VAL A 179 -9.87 3.75 20.04
C VAL A 179 -10.30 3.07 21.34
N ASN A 180 -11.58 2.76 21.47
CA ASN A 180 -12.10 2.04 22.64
C ASN A 180 -11.63 0.57 22.62
N ILE A 181 -11.20 0.05 23.78
CA ILE A 181 -10.69 -1.33 23.93
C ILE A 181 -11.68 -2.39 23.43
N GLU A 182 -12.99 -2.23 23.63
CA GLU A 182 -14.00 -3.20 23.19
C GLU A 182 -14.14 -3.18 21.66
N VAL A 183 -13.99 -2.02 21.03
CA VAL A 183 -13.94 -1.91 19.56
C VAL A 183 -12.67 -2.57 19.02
N MET A 184 -11.52 -2.39 19.69
CA MET A 184 -10.28 -3.11 19.32
C MET A 184 -10.44 -4.62 19.44
N LYS A 185 -11.03 -5.12 20.54
CA LYS A 185 -11.30 -6.55 20.73
C LYS A 185 -12.25 -7.10 19.67
N SER A 186 -13.23 -6.33 19.24
CA SER A 186 -14.13 -6.72 18.14
C SER A 186 -13.35 -6.87 16.85
N ALA A 187 -12.61 -5.84 16.44
CA ALA A 187 -11.79 -5.85 15.23
C ALA A 187 -10.71 -6.96 15.26
N PHE A 188 -10.12 -7.21 16.43
CA PHE A 188 -9.21 -8.33 16.64
C PHE A 188 -9.90 -9.68 16.44
N GLY A 189 -11.12 -9.83 16.96
CA GLY A 189 -11.94 -11.01 16.72
C GLY A 189 -12.27 -11.22 15.23
N ASP A 190 -12.56 -10.15 14.50
CA ASP A 190 -12.81 -10.21 13.07
C ASP A 190 -11.56 -10.67 12.30
N LEU A 191 -10.38 -10.14 12.63
CA LEU A 191 -9.10 -10.59 12.05
C LEU A 191 -8.83 -12.08 12.27
N HIS A 192 -9.22 -12.62 13.44
CA HIS A 192 -9.16 -14.05 13.70
C HIS A 192 -10.13 -14.83 12.82
N GLN A 193 -11.37 -14.35 12.64
CA GLN A 193 -12.36 -14.97 11.75
C GLN A 193 -11.93 -14.96 10.28
N TYR A 194 -11.28 -13.88 9.83
CA TYR A 194 -10.67 -13.81 8.50
C TYR A 194 -9.42 -14.69 8.34
N GLY A 195 -8.91 -15.29 9.42
CA GLY A 195 -7.72 -16.16 9.39
C GLY A 195 -6.40 -15.41 9.28
N PHE A 196 -6.37 -14.10 9.57
CA PHE A 196 -5.12 -13.31 9.56
C PHE A 196 -4.29 -13.47 10.83
N ILE A 197 -4.93 -13.87 11.93
CA ILE A 197 -4.27 -14.18 13.20
C ILE A 197 -4.79 -15.52 13.73
N ASN A 198 -3.95 -16.20 14.49
CA ASN A 198 -4.20 -17.55 15.03
C ASN A 198 -4.64 -17.52 16.50
N THR A 199 -5.03 -16.35 17.01
CA THR A 199 -5.41 -16.16 18.41
C THR A 199 -6.66 -15.33 18.47
N ASP A 200 -7.65 -15.76 19.25
CA ASP A 200 -8.91 -15.06 19.42
C ASP A 200 -8.82 -13.95 20.49
N LYS A 201 -9.87 -13.13 20.58
CA LYS A 201 -9.92 -11.97 21.48
C LYS A 201 -9.88 -12.32 22.99
N SER A 202 -10.03 -13.58 23.39
CA SER A 202 -9.85 -14.03 24.78
C SER A 202 -8.45 -13.76 25.34
N ILE A 203 -7.45 -13.58 24.46
CA ILE A 203 -6.08 -13.22 24.86
C ILE A 203 -6.02 -11.91 25.64
N PHE A 204 -6.98 -11.00 25.45
CA PHE A 204 -7.04 -9.73 26.18
C PHE A 204 -7.29 -9.91 27.68
N THR A 205 -7.92 -11.00 28.11
CA THR A 205 -8.22 -11.30 29.52
C THR A 205 -7.35 -12.42 30.09
N THR A 206 -6.45 -12.98 29.28
CA THR A 206 -5.62 -14.13 29.66
C THR A 206 -4.43 -13.68 30.51
N MET A 207 -4.21 -14.35 31.65
CA MET A 207 -3.00 -14.18 32.44
C MET A 207 -1.85 -14.94 31.76
N SER A 208 -0.84 -14.23 31.28
CA SER A 208 0.38 -14.81 30.69
C SER A 208 1.59 -14.53 31.58
N SER A 209 2.53 -15.47 31.62
CA SER A 209 3.85 -15.24 32.22
C SER A 209 4.69 -14.27 31.39
N ASP A 210 4.53 -14.32 30.07
CA ASP A 210 5.19 -13.43 29.12
C ASP A 210 4.52 -12.06 29.13
N LYS A 211 5.27 -11.02 28.76
CA LYS A 211 4.83 -9.62 28.83
C LYS A 211 5.31 -8.82 27.62
N GLY A 212 4.57 -7.78 27.29
CA GLY A 212 4.93 -6.84 26.22
C GLY A 212 4.99 -7.51 24.85
N LEU A 213 5.95 -7.08 24.02
CA LEU A 213 6.03 -7.49 22.61
C LEU A 213 6.25 -8.99 22.38
N VAL A 214 6.87 -9.68 23.35
CA VAL A 214 7.06 -11.14 23.26
C VAL A 214 5.73 -11.87 23.10
N LEU A 215 4.64 -11.33 23.66
CA LEU A 215 3.30 -11.91 23.56
C LEU A 215 2.73 -11.91 22.13
N LEU A 216 3.29 -11.11 21.21
CA LEU A 216 2.82 -11.03 19.82
C LEU A 216 3.41 -12.14 18.94
N GLY A 217 4.50 -12.78 19.39
CA GLY A 217 5.24 -13.77 18.61
C GLY A 217 4.37 -14.94 18.15
N GLY A 218 4.47 -15.29 16.87
CA GLY A 218 3.79 -16.46 16.29
C GLY A 218 2.27 -16.35 16.15
N ARG A 219 1.67 -15.18 16.39
CA ARG A 219 0.20 -15.01 16.38
C ARG A 219 -0.37 -14.56 15.03
N VAL A 220 0.45 -13.96 14.16
CA VAL A 220 0.03 -13.62 12.79
C VAL A 220 0.17 -14.85 11.91
N SER A 221 -0.86 -15.16 11.13
CA SER A 221 -0.86 -16.29 10.21
C SER A 221 0.05 -16.03 9.00
N VAL A 222 0.34 -17.08 8.22
CA VAL A 222 1.08 -16.92 6.95
C VAL A 222 0.34 -15.96 6.02
N LEU A 223 -0.98 -16.11 5.91
CA LEU A 223 -1.83 -15.23 5.11
C LEU A 223 -1.77 -13.77 5.60
N GLY A 224 -1.88 -13.54 6.92
CA GLY A 224 -1.78 -12.19 7.50
C GLY A 224 -0.43 -11.55 7.25
N MET A 225 0.65 -12.33 7.36
CA MET A 225 2.00 -11.84 7.09
C MET A 225 2.20 -11.51 5.60
N GLN A 226 1.70 -12.35 4.69
CA GLN A 226 1.76 -12.11 3.24
C GLN A 226 0.96 -10.85 2.87
N PHE A 227 -0.26 -10.72 3.39
CA PHE A 227 -1.11 -9.55 3.17
C PHE A 227 -0.43 -8.26 3.64
N ILE A 228 0.08 -8.21 4.87
CA ILE A 228 0.75 -6.99 5.39
C ILE A 228 2.01 -6.67 4.59
N LYS A 229 2.84 -7.67 4.27
CA LYS A 229 4.04 -7.44 3.45
C LYS A 229 3.69 -6.89 2.08
N PHE A 230 2.66 -7.42 1.42
CA PHE A 230 2.22 -6.95 0.12
C PHE A 230 1.58 -5.55 0.17
N CYS A 231 0.95 -5.19 1.29
CA CYS A 231 0.42 -3.85 1.53
C CYS A 231 1.48 -2.84 2.02
N THR A 232 2.72 -3.27 2.26
CA THR A 232 3.78 -2.39 2.77
C THR A 232 4.81 -2.16 1.67
N VAL A 233 5.12 -0.88 1.40
CA VAL A 233 6.17 -0.51 0.44
C VAL A 233 7.48 -1.18 0.89
N PRO A 234 8.17 -1.93 0.02
CA PRO A 234 9.39 -2.62 0.38
C PRO A 234 10.53 -1.61 0.61
N ASN A 235 11.39 -1.91 1.58
CA ASN A 235 12.62 -1.16 1.78
C ASN A 235 13.62 -1.43 0.64
N GLU A 236 14.56 -0.49 0.43
CA GLU A 236 15.65 -0.60 -0.55
C GLU A 236 16.52 -1.85 -0.35
#